data_AF-A0A2E4FXS3-F1
#
_entry.id   AF-A0A2E4FXS3-F1
#
_cell.length_a   1.000
_cell.length_b   1.000
_cell.length_c   1.000
_cell.angle_alpha   90.00
_cell.angle_beta   90.00
_cell.angle_gamma   90.00
#
_symmetry.space_group_name_H-M   'P 1'
#
loop_
_entity.id
_entity.type
_entity.pdbx_description
1 polymer ?
#
loop_
_entity_poly.entity_id
_entity_poly.type
_entity_poly.pdbx_seq_one_letter_code
_entity_poly.pdbx_strand_id
1 'polypeptide(L)'
;MSEQYQYELVVDGGCVTNESGVFFKPAPFVIAFDGQSIAVTFRRNDHHEVVYAVHHDNQLVAELEHPDYVANVAPDQLGSLTPVFAALVQLRITANKSYQDFFEAHSVSYTVKQPKFLTAV
;
A
#
# COMPACT_ATOMS: atom_id res chain seq x y z
N MET A 1 9.04 -24.23 -1.16
CA MET A 1 8.71 -23.44 -2.36
C MET A 1 8.06 -22.14 -1.91
N SER A 2 8.82 -21.05 -1.88
CA SER A 2 8.31 -19.71 -1.54
C SER A 2 9.17 -18.67 -2.26
N GLU A 3 9.40 -18.87 -3.56
CA GLU A 3 10.42 -18.13 -4.32
C GLU A 3 9.88 -16.94 -5.14
N GLN A 4 8.58 -16.64 -5.10
CA GLN A 4 7.95 -15.69 -6.04
C GLN A 4 7.94 -14.22 -5.57
N TYR A 5 7.89 -13.95 -4.26
CA TYR A 5 7.75 -12.60 -3.71
C TYR A 5 8.94 -12.20 -2.86
N GLN A 6 9.30 -10.91 -2.87
CA GLN A 6 10.29 -10.36 -1.93
C GLN A 6 9.66 -9.96 -0.60
N TYR A 7 8.37 -9.67 -0.61
CA TYR A 7 7.61 -9.33 0.58
C TYR A 7 6.18 -9.84 0.43
N GLU A 8 5.66 -10.41 1.51
CA GLU A 8 4.27 -10.80 1.66
C GLU A 8 3.81 -10.48 3.09
N LEU A 9 2.69 -9.79 3.19
CA LEU A 9 2.02 -9.42 4.44
C LEU A 9 0.57 -9.81 4.34
N VAL A 10 0.05 -10.47 5.38
CA VAL A 10 -1.37 -10.77 5.55
C VAL A 10 -1.83 -10.15 6.86
N VAL A 11 -2.87 -9.33 6.75
CA VAL A 11 -3.56 -8.71 7.89
C VAL A 11 -4.98 -9.24 7.89
N ASP A 12 -5.44 -9.74 9.04
CA ASP A 12 -6.80 -10.20 9.26
C ASP A 12 -7.40 -9.51 10.48
N GLY A 13 -8.48 -8.75 10.28
CA GLY A 13 -9.16 -7.99 11.34
C GLY A 13 -8.28 -6.92 12.00
N GLY A 14 -7.29 -6.39 11.28
CA GLY A 14 -6.28 -5.46 11.80
C GLY A 14 -5.06 -6.14 12.45
N CYS A 15 -5.05 -7.46 12.57
CA CYS A 15 -3.92 -8.20 13.12
C CYS A 15 -3.02 -8.76 12.02
N VAL A 16 -1.70 -8.55 12.13
CA VAL A 16 -0.73 -9.19 11.23
C VAL A 16 -0.70 -10.69 11.54
N THR A 17 -1.13 -11.52 10.59
CA THR A 17 -1.15 -12.99 10.73
C THR A 17 0.00 -13.67 10.00
N ASN A 18 0.57 -13.00 8.99
CA ASN A 18 1.78 -13.43 8.30
C ASN A 18 2.55 -12.20 7.82
N GLU A 19 3.87 -12.21 8.03
CA GLU A 19 4.78 -11.24 7.43
C GLU A 19 6.08 -11.96 7.09
N SER A 20 6.50 -11.84 5.83
CA SER A 20 7.70 -12.50 5.35
C SER A 20 8.42 -11.67 4.29
N GLY A 21 9.74 -11.81 4.24
CA GLY A 21 10.59 -11.07 3.32
C GLY A 21 10.91 -9.65 3.78
N VAL A 22 11.28 -8.77 2.84
CA VAL A 22 11.68 -7.38 3.11
C VAL A 22 10.95 -6.46 2.13
N PHE A 23 10.13 -5.55 2.65
CA PHE A 23 9.45 -4.56 1.84
C PHE A 23 10.42 -3.47 1.37
N PHE A 24 10.41 -3.19 0.07
CA PHE A 24 11.16 -2.09 -0.51
C PHE A 24 10.18 -0.99 -0.92
N LYS A 25 10.25 0.19 -0.29
CA LYS A 25 9.27 1.26 -0.52
C LYS A 25 9.19 1.73 -1.99
N PRO A 26 10.29 2.06 -2.68
CA PRO A 26 10.24 2.54 -4.06
C PRO A 26 10.19 1.35 -5.04
N ALA A 27 9.10 0.59 -5.00
CA ALA A 27 8.88 -0.59 -5.81
C ALA A 27 7.37 -0.86 -5.95
N PRO A 28 6.83 -1.23 -7.13
CA PRO A 28 5.43 -1.62 -7.25
C PRO A 28 5.07 -2.83 -6.38
N PHE A 29 3.84 -2.85 -5.89
CA PHE A 29 3.25 -3.95 -5.12
C PHE A 29 1.74 -4.00 -5.34
N VAL A 30 1.12 -5.10 -4.90
CA VAL A 30 -0.32 -5.32 -5.01
C VAL A 30 -0.92 -5.45 -3.62
N ILE A 31 -2.07 -4.83 -3.41
CA ILE A 31 -2.91 -4.99 -2.22
C ILE A 31 -4.19 -5.70 -2.64
N ALA A 32 -4.51 -6.82 -2.01
CA ALA A 32 -5.73 -7.59 -2.25
C ALA A 32 -6.63 -7.63 -1.01
N PHE A 33 -7.93 -7.42 -1.20
CA PHE A 33 -8.97 -7.42 -0.16
C PHE A 33 -10.34 -7.63 -0.82
N ASP A 34 -11.30 -8.24 -0.15
CA ASP A 34 -12.69 -8.41 -0.64
C ASP A 34 -12.83 -8.91 -2.10
N GLY A 35 -11.91 -9.79 -2.54
CA GLY A 35 -11.87 -10.29 -3.91
C GLY A 35 -11.34 -9.31 -4.96
N GLN A 36 -10.95 -8.11 -4.56
CA GLN A 36 -10.35 -7.07 -5.39
C GLN A 36 -8.82 -7.11 -5.33
N SER A 37 -8.17 -6.51 -6.33
CA SER A 37 -6.73 -6.33 -6.37
C SER A 37 -6.38 -4.93 -6.86
N ILE A 38 -5.62 -4.22 -6.04
CA ILE A 38 -5.20 -2.85 -6.26
C ILE A 38 -3.71 -2.84 -6.53
N ALA A 39 -3.31 -2.30 -7.67
CA ALA A 39 -1.91 -2.13 -8.02
C ALA A 39 -1.42 -0.78 -7.51
N VAL A 40 -0.37 -0.79 -6.69
CA VAL A 40 0.31 0.43 -6.28
C VAL A 40 1.63 0.50 -7.04
N THR A 41 1.77 1.55 -7.83
CA THR A 41 2.98 1.85 -8.58
C THR A 41 3.63 3.10 -8.03
N PHE A 42 4.86 3.38 -8.44
CA PHE A 42 5.53 4.61 -8.07
C PHE A 42 6.20 5.23 -9.29
N ARG A 43 6.25 6.56 -9.31
CA ARG A 43 6.94 7.36 -10.32
C ARG A 43 7.68 8.50 -9.66
N ARG A 44 8.58 9.15 -10.41
CA ARG A 44 9.12 10.46 -9.99
C ARG A 44 8.28 11.56 -10.64
N ASN A 45 7.96 12.60 -9.89
CA ASN A 45 7.41 13.84 -10.46
C ASN A 45 8.53 14.75 -10.98
N ASP A 46 8.16 15.90 -11.54
CA ASP A 46 9.10 16.90 -12.08
C ASP A 46 10.01 17.52 -11.01
N HIS A 47 9.65 17.36 -9.73
CA HIS A 47 10.41 17.84 -8.57
C HIS A 47 11.37 16.76 -8.03
N HIS A 48 11.52 15.65 -8.74
CA HIS A 48 12.31 14.47 -8.34
C HIS A 48 11.82 13.77 -7.06
N GLU A 49 10.58 14.02 -6.65
CA GLU A 49 9.94 13.37 -5.51
C GLU A 49 9.27 12.07 -5.95
N VAL A 50 9.15 11.12 -5.02
CA VAL A 50 8.40 9.89 -5.26
C VAL A 50 6.91 10.21 -5.20
N VAL A 51 6.14 9.66 -6.12
CA VAL A 51 4.67 9.68 -6.11
C VAL A 51 4.19 8.24 -6.18
N TYR A 52 3.29 7.85 -5.26
CA TYR A 52 2.61 6.55 -5.35
C TYR A 52 1.29 6.72 -6.07
N ALA A 53 1.05 5.89 -7.07
CA ALA A 53 -0.16 5.90 -7.88
C ALA A 53 -0.94 4.59 -7.66
N VAL A 54 -2.16 4.73 -7.11
CA VAL A 54 -3.07 3.65 -6.77
C VAL A 54 -4.00 3.38 -7.94
N HIS A 55 -3.95 2.16 -8.48
CA HIS A 55 -4.72 1.75 -9.64
C HIS A 55 -5.70 0.62 -9.30
N HIS A 56 -6.95 0.78 -9.73
CA HIS A 56 -7.98 -0.26 -9.70
C HIS A 56 -8.42 -0.53 -11.15
N ASP A 57 -8.37 -1.79 -11.60
CA ASP A 57 -8.69 -2.17 -12.99
C ASP A 57 -7.98 -1.29 -14.05
N ASN A 58 -6.68 -1.02 -13.83
CA ASN A 58 -5.83 -0.14 -14.63
C ASN A 58 -6.26 1.35 -14.69
N GLN A 59 -7.25 1.76 -13.91
CA GLN A 59 -7.64 3.16 -13.75
C GLN A 59 -6.96 3.76 -12.52
N LEU A 60 -6.39 4.95 -12.69
CA LEU A 60 -5.82 5.72 -11.59
C LEU A 60 -6.94 6.22 -10.66
N VAL A 61 -6.89 5.83 -9.40
CA VAL A 61 -7.91 6.20 -8.39
C VAL A 61 -7.39 7.26 -7.43
N ALA A 62 -6.10 7.20 -7.08
CA ALA A 62 -5.48 8.18 -6.21
C ALA A 62 -3.98 8.33 -6.52
N GLU A 63 -3.48 9.55 -6.36
CA GLU A 63 -2.05 9.85 -6.33
C GLU A 63 -1.68 10.36 -4.93
N LEU A 64 -0.57 9.85 -4.41
CA LEU A 64 -0.06 10.14 -3.09
C LEU A 64 1.32 10.75 -3.25
N GLU A 65 1.41 12.03 -2.95
CA GLU A 65 2.60 12.84 -3.17
C GLU A 65 3.33 13.15 -1.86
N HIS A 66 4.60 13.52 -1.97
CA HIS A 66 5.40 14.04 -0.87
C HIS A 66 4.72 15.30 -0.26
N PRO A 67 4.83 15.57 1.06
CA PRO A 67 5.61 14.86 2.08
C PRO A 67 4.92 13.70 2.77
N ASP A 68 3.59 13.69 2.76
CA ASP A 68 2.82 12.87 3.69
C ASP A 68 2.22 11.61 3.05
N TYR A 69 2.21 11.50 1.72
CA TYR A 69 1.73 10.36 0.95
C TYR A 69 0.31 9.92 1.35
N VAL A 70 -0.61 10.89 1.46
CA VAL A 70 -2.03 10.68 1.75
C VAL A 70 -2.90 11.07 0.57
N ALA A 71 -4.13 10.55 0.54
CA ALA A 71 -5.12 11.02 -0.41
C ALA A 71 -5.61 12.42 -0.04
N ASN A 72 -6.15 13.13 -1.02
CA ASN A 72 -6.79 14.43 -0.82
C ASN A 72 -8.23 14.30 -0.27
N VAL A 73 -8.44 13.40 0.69
CA VAL A 73 -9.71 13.14 1.39
C VAL A 73 -9.45 12.73 2.82
N ALA A 74 -10.43 12.83 3.72
CA ALA A 74 -10.28 12.38 5.10
C ALA A 74 -10.34 10.84 5.21
N PRO A 75 -9.70 10.21 6.23
CA PRO A 75 -9.69 8.74 6.38
C PRO A 75 -11.08 8.09 6.44
N ASP A 76 -12.05 8.75 7.06
CA ASP A 76 -13.43 8.29 7.20
C ASP A 76 -14.24 8.38 5.89
N GLN A 77 -13.70 9.04 4.86
CA GLN A 77 -14.32 9.23 3.54
C GLN A 77 -13.74 8.29 2.47
N LEU A 78 -12.79 7.42 2.82
CA LEU A 78 -12.12 6.53 1.86
C LEU A 78 -13.03 5.44 1.27
N GLY A 79 -14.11 5.08 1.97
CA GLY A 79 -15.07 4.07 1.51
C GLY A 79 -14.40 2.73 1.21
N SER A 80 -14.58 2.21 -0.01
CA SER A 80 -14.01 0.93 -0.44
C SER A 80 -12.48 0.91 -0.51
N LEU A 81 -11.81 2.06 -0.48
CA LEU A 81 -10.34 2.14 -0.48
C LEU A 81 -9.74 2.02 0.92
N THR A 82 -10.55 1.93 1.97
CA THR A 82 -10.10 1.85 3.37
C THR A 82 -8.99 0.78 3.56
N PRO A 83 -9.10 -0.47 3.03
CA PRO A 83 -8.04 -1.46 3.18
C PRO A 83 -6.74 -1.09 2.45
N VAL A 84 -6.82 -0.33 1.35
CA VAL A 84 -5.64 0.16 0.62
C VAL A 84 -4.84 1.10 1.50
N PHE A 85 -5.48 2.10 2.08
CA PHE A 85 -4.79 3.09 2.90
C PHE A 85 -4.31 2.52 4.24
N ALA A 86 -5.05 1.56 4.81
CA ALA A 86 -4.57 0.81 5.96
C ALA A 86 -3.25 0.08 5.65
N ALA A 87 -3.15 -0.58 4.49
CA ALA A 87 -1.92 -1.21 4.04
C ALA A 87 -0.78 -0.19 3.88
N LEU A 88 -1.03 0.98 3.29
CA LEU A 88 0.00 2.02 3.14
C LEU A 88 0.51 2.55 4.48
N VAL A 89 -0.37 2.68 5.49
CA VAL A 89 0.00 3.01 6.86
C VAL A 89 0.86 1.91 7.48
N GLN A 90 0.45 0.65 7.35
CA GLN A 90 1.17 -0.51 7.88
C GLN A 90 2.58 -0.63 7.28
N LEU A 91 2.71 -0.37 5.99
CA LEU A 91 3.98 -0.34 5.26
C LEU A 91 4.83 0.91 5.54
N ARG A 92 4.35 1.82 6.41
CA ARG A 92 5.00 3.09 6.77
C ARG A 92 5.31 3.96 5.55
N ILE A 93 4.42 3.95 4.56
CA ILE A 93 4.51 4.84 3.38
C ILE A 93 4.05 6.24 3.75
N THR A 94 2.91 6.35 4.45
CA THR A 94 2.41 7.64 4.93
C THR A 94 3.00 8.01 6.30
N ALA A 95 3.38 9.27 6.43
CA ALA A 95 3.83 9.87 7.69
C ALA A 95 2.70 10.62 8.43
N ASN A 96 1.50 10.71 7.83
CA ASN A 96 0.41 11.50 8.38
C ASN A 96 -0.16 10.86 9.65
N LYS A 97 -0.14 11.62 10.75
CA LYS A 97 -0.59 11.15 12.06
C LYS A 97 -2.08 10.83 12.11
N SER A 98 -2.95 11.62 11.45
CA SER A 98 -4.39 11.37 11.47
C SER A 98 -4.75 10.05 10.78
N TYR A 99 -4.05 9.70 9.70
CA TYR A 99 -4.18 8.38 9.07
C TYR A 99 -3.67 7.26 9.99
N GLN A 100 -2.52 7.44 10.63
CA GLN A 100 -1.98 6.45 11.57
C GLN A 100 -2.95 6.18 12.72
N ASP A 101 -3.40 7.24 13.42
CA ASP A 101 -4.30 7.14 14.56
C ASP A 101 -5.65 6.51 14.14
N PHE A 102 -6.17 6.83 12.95
CA PHE A 102 -7.40 6.24 12.42
C PHE A 102 -7.26 4.73 12.19
N PHE A 103 -6.20 4.31 11.48
CA PHE A 103 -6.03 2.91 11.09
C PHE A 103 -5.52 2.01 12.23
N GLU A 104 -4.92 2.57 13.29
CA GLU A 104 -4.65 1.84 14.53
C GLU A 104 -5.95 1.41 15.25
N ALA A 105 -7.04 2.15 15.06
CA ALA A 105 -8.34 1.86 15.66
C ALA A 105 -9.30 1.09 14.73
N HIS A 106 -8.93 0.84 13.47
CA HIS A 106 -9.78 0.18 12.47
C HIS A 106 -9.35 -1.26 12.20
N SER A 107 -10.30 -2.18 12.33
CA SER A 107 -10.11 -3.58 11.93
C SER A 107 -10.44 -3.76 10.45
N VAL A 108 -9.40 -4.03 9.65
CA VAL A 108 -9.53 -4.36 8.22
C VAL A 108 -8.66 -5.55 7.86
N SER A 109 -9.09 -6.34 6.87
CA SER A 109 -8.33 -7.48 6.35
C SER A 109 -7.82 -7.18 4.95
N TYR A 110 -6.55 -7.48 4.68
CA TYR A 110 -5.91 -7.31 3.37
C TYR A 110 -4.64 -8.14 3.27
N THR A 111 -4.15 -8.30 2.05
CA THR A 111 -2.87 -8.94 1.75
C THR A 111 -2.04 -8.04 0.86
N VAL A 112 -0.78 -7.82 1.23
CA VAL A 112 0.21 -7.11 0.40
C VAL A 112 1.18 -8.12 -0.18
N LYS A 113 1.43 -8.03 -1.49
CA LYS A 113 2.44 -8.82 -2.18
C LYS A 113 3.35 -7.91 -3.02
N GLN A 114 4.65 -8.05 -2.80
CA GLN A 114 5.66 -7.36 -3.60
C GLN A 114 6.50 -8.39 -4.36
N PRO A 115 6.49 -8.37 -5.71
CA PRO A 115 7.31 -9.27 -6.50
C PRO A 115 8.80 -9.01 -6.27
N LYS A 116 9.64 -10.03 -6.48
CA LYS A 116 11.11 -9.86 -6.37
C LYS A 116 11.64 -8.90 -7.43
N PHE A 117 12.47 -7.95 -6.98
CA PHE A 117 13.27 -7.09 -7.87
C PHE A 117 14.60 -7.78 -8.19
N LEU A 118 14.56 -8.84 -9.00
CA LEU A 118 15.76 -9.35 -9.64
C LEU A 118 15.43 -9.83 -11.05
N THR A 119 15.89 -9.10 -12.05
CA THR A 119 16.76 -9.74 -13.03
C THR A 119 18.11 -9.06 -12.91
N ALA A 120 19.12 -9.85 -12.57
CA ALA A 120 20.48 -9.49 -12.91
C ALA A 120 20.52 -9.17 -14.42
N VAL A 121 21.10 -8.04 -14.78
CA VAL A 121 21.71 -7.84 -16.09
C VAL A 121 23.18 -7.64 -15.85
#